data_AF-A0A9X4MCG3-F1
#
_entry.id   AF-A0A9X4MCG3-F1
#
_cell.length_a   1.000
_cell.length_b   1.000
_cell.length_c   1.000
_cell.angle_alpha   90.00
_cell.angle_beta   90.00
_cell.angle_gamma   90.00
#
_symmetry.space_group_name_H-M   'P 1'
#
loop_
_entity.id
_entity.type
_entity.pdbx_description
1 polymer ?
#
loop_
_entity_poly.entity_id
_entity_poly.type
_entity_poly.pdbx_seq_one_letter_code
_entity_poly.pdbx_strand_id
1 'polypeptide(L)' 'MSHSVKTPEPALKPVSEDAILKVSKEIVIKFIEVGRLAPSNFDEMFRAIYQSVRDTVRS' A
#
# COMPACT_ATOMS: atom_id res chain seq x y z
N MET A 1 36.20 18.88 23.71
CA MET A 1 34.76 18.65 23.89
C MET A 1 34.11 18.65 22.51
N SER A 2 34.16 17.53 21.81
CA SER A 2 33.68 17.40 20.43
C SER A 2 32.17 17.13 20.45
N HIS A 3 31.35 18.15 20.21
CA HIS A 3 29.92 17.95 20.01
C HIS A 3 29.70 17.37 18.61
N SER A 4 29.45 16.07 18.53
CA SER A 4 28.95 15.43 17.33
C SER A 4 27.49 15.86 17.13
N VAL A 5 27.27 16.78 16.20
CA VAL A 5 25.93 17.12 15.71
C VAL A 5 25.39 15.87 15.01
N LYS A 6 24.45 15.18 15.66
CA LYS A 6 23.67 14.15 15.00
C LYS A 6 22.70 14.84 14.05
N THR A 7 23.03 14.85 12.76
CA THR A 7 22.07 15.20 11.70
C THR A 7 20.82 14.33 11.90
N PRO A 8 19.61 14.90 11.96
CA PRO A 8 18.41 14.09 12.06
C PRO A 8 18.31 13.25 10.79
N GLU A 9 18.43 11.94 10.94
CA GLU A 9 18.13 10.97 9.91
C GLU A 9 16.71 11.25 9.40
N PRO A 10 16.48 11.35 8.08
CA PRO A 10 15.16 11.65 7.56
C PRO A 10 14.23 10.51 7.96
N ALA A 11 13.41 10.74 8.98
CA ALA A 11 12.38 9.79 9.39
C ALA A 11 11.49 9.53 8.18
N LEU A 12 11.59 8.31 7.61
CA LEU A 12 10.73 7.86 6.52
C LEU A 12 9.30 8.01 7.01
N LYS A 13 8.52 8.89 6.35
CA LYS A 13 7.12 9.08 6.69
C LYS A 13 6.41 7.74 6.49
N PRO A 14 5.59 7.28 7.45
CA PRO A 14 4.77 6.09 7.26
C PRO A 14 3.93 6.23 5.98
N VAL A 15 3.83 5.16 5.20
CA VAL A 15 2.94 5.13 4.02
C VAL A 15 1.53 5.49 4.47
N SER A 16 0.86 6.45 3.83
CA SER A 16 -0.49 6.86 4.25
C SER A 16 -1.55 5.83 3.84
N GLU A 17 -2.68 5.82 4.55
CA GLU A 17 -3.84 4.99 4.18
C GLU A 17 -4.35 5.32 2.76
N ASP A 18 -4.30 6.59 2.37
CA ASP A 18 -4.64 7.02 1.01
C ASP A 18 -3.74 6.40 -0.05
N ALA A 19 -2.43 6.26 0.23
CA ALA A 19 -1.49 5.64 -0.68
C ALA A 19 -1.78 4.15 -0.85
N ILE A 20 -2.07 3.45 0.26
CA ILE A 20 -2.48 2.04 0.26
C ILE A 20 -3.76 1.86 -0.57
N LEU A 21 -4.75 2.72 -0.35
CA LEU A 21 -6.03 2.66 -1.07
C LEU A 21 -5.87 2.92 -2.57
N LYS A 22 -5.04 3.89 -2.97
CA LYS A 22 -4.76 4.19 -4.38
C LYS A 22 -4.12 3.00 -5.10
N VAL A 23 -3.05 2.44 -4.52
CA VAL A 23 -2.36 1.27 -5.08
C VAL A 23 -3.31 0.07 -5.15
N SER A 24 -4.11 -0.17 -4.12
CA SER A 24 -5.08 -1.28 -4.12
C SER A 24 -6.10 -1.16 -5.25
N LYS A 25 -6.60 0.06 -5.53
CA LYS A 25 -7.51 0.32 -6.65
C LYS A 25 -6.84 0.06 -8.00
N GLU A 26 -5.60 0.49 -8.19
CA GLU A 26 -4.86 0.27 -9.44
C GLU A 26 -4.65 -1.22 -9.73
N ILE A 27 -4.30 -2.02 -8.71
CA ILE A 27 -4.15 -3.47 -8.85
C ILE A 27 -5.48 -4.13 -9.23
N VAL A 28 -6.57 -3.74 -8.57
CA VAL A 28 -7.92 -4.27 -8.84
C VAL A 28 -8.36 -3.93 -10.26
N ILE A 29 -8.18 -2.69 -10.71
CA ILE A 29 -8.47 -2.26 -12.08
C ILE A 29 -7.65 -3.11 -13.07
N LYS A 30 -6.36 -3.31 -12.80
CA LYS A 30 -5.50 -4.13 -13.67
C LYS A 30 -6.03 -5.57 -13.80
N PHE A 31 -6.47 -6.19 -12.70
CA PHE A 31 -7.05 -7.53 -12.76
C PHE A 31 -8.37 -7.60 -13.51
N ILE A 32 -9.20 -6.55 -13.47
CA ILE A 32 -10.41 -6.46 -14.30
C ILE A 32 -10.03 -6.34 -15.77
N GLU A 33 -9.08 -5.47 -16.12
CA GLU A 33 -8.62 -5.25 -17.49
C GLU A 33 -8.07 -6.55 -18.14
N VAL A 34 -7.40 -7.40 -17.35
CA VAL A 34 -6.85 -8.68 -17.84
C VAL A 34 -7.82 -9.86 -17.68
N GLY A 35 -9.07 -9.62 -17.26
CA GLY A 35 -10.10 -10.67 -17.11
C GLY A 35 -9.85 -11.65 -15.96
N ARG A 36 -9.10 -11.25 -14.92
CA ARG A 36 -8.79 -12.05 -13.72
C ARG A 36 -9.66 -11.73 -12.52
N LEU A 37 -10.48 -10.68 -12.59
CA LEU A 37 -11.43 -10.29 -11.56
C LEU A 37 -12.77 -9.93 -12.23
N ALA A 38 -13.87 -10.35 -11.62
CA ALA A 38 -15.23 -10.10 -12.11
C ALA A 38 -16.07 -9.37 -11.04
N PRO A 39 -17.19 -8.71 -11.42
CA PRO A 39 -18.05 -8.05 -10.45
C PRO A 39 -18.56 -8.99 -9.34
N SER A 40 -18.77 -10.28 -9.64
CA SER A 40 -19.27 -11.28 -8.70
C SER A 40 -18.33 -11.60 -7.54
N ASN A 41 -17.02 -11.37 -7.69
CA ASN A 41 -16.02 -11.61 -6.64
C ASN A 41 -15.26 -10.35 -6.22
N PHE A 42 -15.76 -9.17 -6.60
CA PHE A 42 -15.07 -7.90 -6.38
C PHE A 42 -14.81 -7.59 -4.90
N ASP A 43 -15.81 -7.74 -4.03
CA ASP A 43 -15.70 -7.36 -2.60
C ASP A 43 -14.61 -8.17 -1.88
N GLU A 44 -14.62 -9.49 -2.06
CA GLU A 44 -13.62 -10.39 -1.49
C GLU A 44 -12.21 -10.06 -2.00
N MET A 45 -12.06 -9.94 -3.33
CA MET A 45 -10.76 -9.69 -3.94
C MET A 45 -10.20 -8.31 -3.58
N PHE A 46 -11.04 -7.28 -3.55
CA PHE A 46 -10.61 -5.94 -3.16
C PHE A 46 -10.08 -5.91 -1.72
N ARG A 47 -10.78 -6.56 -0.78
CA ARG A 47 -10.35 -6.65 0.62
C ARG A 47 -9.03 -7.40 0.75
N ALA A 48 -8.88 -8.54 0.06
CA ALA A 48 -7.65 -9.33 0.08
C ALA A 48 -6.44 -8.55 -0.46
N ILE A 49 -6.61 -7.81 -1.56
CA ILE A 49 -5.56 -6.97 -2.14
C ILE A 49 -5.20 -5.82 -1.20
N TYR A 50 -6.19 -5.12 -0.65
CA TYR A 50 -5.95 -4.02 0.29
C TYR A 50 -5.20 -4.49 1.54
N GLN A 51 -5.61 -5.61 2.13
CA GLN A 51 -4.92 -6.20 3.28
C GLN A 51 -3.47 -6.59 2.93
N SER A 52 -3.25 -7.24 1.80
CA SER A 52 -1.90 -7.63 1.36
C SER A 52 -0.97 -6.42 1.21
N VAL A 53 -1.42 -5.34 0.59
CA VAL A 53 -0.63 -4.10 0.44
C VAL A 53 -0.38 -3.46 1.80
N ARG A 54 -1.44 -3.34 2.63
CA ARG A 54 -1.36 -2.76 3.96
C ARG A 54 -0.36 -3.49 4.83
N ASP A 55 -0.44 -4.81 4.91
CA ASP A 55 0.43 -5.61 5.77
C ASP A 55 1.89 -5.53 5.31
N THR A 56 2.13 -5.49 4.00
CA THR A 56 3.48 -5.31 3.42
C THR A 56 4.13 -3.99 3.85
N VAL A 57 3.38 -2.88 3.92
CA VAL A 57 3.93 -1.55 4.28
C VAL A 57 3.87 -1.23 5.77
N ARG A 58 3.38 -2.16 6.59
CA ARG A 58 3.29 -2.05 8.05
C ARG A 58 4.17 -3.06 8.78
N SER A 59 4.76 -4.00 8.04
CA SER A 59 5.74 -4.99 8.54
C SER A 59 7.12 -4.39 8.73
#